data_AF-A0A0P7TSY6-F1
#
_entry.id   AF-A0A0P7TSY6-F1
#
_cell.length_a   1.000
_cell.length_b   1.000
_cell.length_c   1.000
_cell.angle_alpha   90.00
_cell.angle_beta   90.00
_cell.angle_gamma   90.00
#
_symmetry.space_group_name_H-M   'P 1'
#
loop_
_entity.id
_entity.type
_entity.pdbx_description
1 polymer ?
#
loop_
_entity_poly.entity_id
_entity_poly.type
_entity_poly.pdbx_seq_one_letter_code
_entity_poly.pdbx_strand_id
1 'polypeptide(L)'
;MSSWGTIRLDDLNSETSYDSRKAYCQSKLANILFTRSLAKQLQGTGVTAYALHPGVVQTELSRHLSIPLKFAWMVGRPFTKNSVQGAQTSIYCAVAPELEKES
;
A
#
# COMPACT_ATOMS: atom_id res chain seq x y z
N MET A 1 17.66 -13.83 -4.75
CA MET A 1 17.13 -12.65 -4.03
C MET A 1 15.68 -12.90 -3.66
N SER A 2 15.32 -12.75 -2.39
CA SER A 2 13.92 -12.81 -1.94
C SER A 2 13.17 -11.57 -2.44
N SER A 3 12.29 -11.76 -3.43
CA SER A 3 11.33 -10.74 -3.84
C SER A 3 10.37 -10.47 -2.67
N TRP A 4 10.26 -9.21 -2.24
CA TRP A 4 9.34 -8.83 -1.14
C TRP A 4 7.89 -8.76 -1.61
N GLY A 5 7.60 -8.89 -2.91
CA GLY A 5 6.25 -8.87 -3.45
C GLY A 5 6.12 -9.84 -4.61
N THR A 6 5.50 -10.99 -4.36
CA THR A 6 5.15 -11.98 -5.39
C THR A 6 3.69 -12.36 -5.17
N ILE A 7 2.92 -12.50 -6.25
CA ILE A 7 1.57 -13.06 -6.16
C ILE A 7 1.68 -14.58 -6.29
N ARG A 8 1.41 -15.29 -5.19
CA ARG A 8 1.25 -16.76 -5.20
C ARG A 8 -0.17 -17.09 -5.62
N LEU A 9 -0.40 -17.37 -6.89
CA LEU A 9 -1.73 -17.70 -7.41
C LEU A 9 -2.20 -19.09 -6.97
N ASP A 10 -1.26 -19.98 -6.70
CA ASP A 10 -1.43 -21.33 -6.18
C ASP A 10 -1.77 -21.38 -4.68
N ASP A 11 -1.40 -20.35 -3.92
CA ASP A 11 -1.73 -20.18 -2.51
C ASP A 11 -1.99 -18.70 -2.16
N LEU A 12 -3.09 -18.18 -2.73
CA LEU A 12 -3.44 -16.76 -2.63
C LEU A 12 -3.72 -16.34 -1.18
N ASN A 13 -4.33 -17.22 -0.41
CA ASN A 13 -4.72 -16.99 0.99
C ASN A 13 -3.60 -17.31 1.99
N SER A 14 -2.45 -17.80 1.53
CA SER A 14 -1.34 -18.22 2.39
C SER A 14 -1.72 -19.32 3.38
N GLU A 15 -2.56 -20.26 2.94
CA GLU A 15 -3.09 -21.38 3.73
C GLU A 15 -2.01 -22.45 4.00
N THR A 16 -1.05 -22.61 3.08
CA THR A 16 -0.01 -23.65 3.20
C THR A 16 1.20 -23.18 4.02
N SER A 17 1.55 -21.89 3.90
CA SER A 17 2.69 -21.28 4.59
C SER A 17 2.43 -19.80 4.79
N TYR A 18 2.08 -19.45 6.03
CA TYR A 18 1.81 -18.09 6.45
C TYR A 18 3.06 -17.38 6.99
N ASP A 19 3.33 -16.20 6.46
CA ASP A 19 4.28 -15.23 7.01
C ASP A 19 3.59 -13.87 6.91
N SER A 20 3.41 -13.18 8.05
CA SER A 20 2.61 -11.97 8.11
C SER A 20 3.14 -10.84 7.23
N ARG A 21 4.46 -10.74 7.09
CA ARG A 21 5.11 -9.72 6.26
C ARG A 21 4.94 -10.05 4.78
N LYS A 22 5.18 -11.30 4.37
CA LYS A 22 4.97 -11.72 2.98
C LYS A 22 3.51 -11.61 2.57
N ALA A 23 2.58 -12.03 3.43
CA ALA A 23 1.15 -11.90 3.19
C ALA A 23 0.72 -10.43 3.06
N TYR A 24 1.21 -9.56 3.95
CA TYR A 24 0.97 -8.12 3.85
C TYR A 24 1.49 -7.56 2.52
N CYS A 25 2.74 -7.85 2.15
CA CYS A 25 3.31 -7.37 0.88
C CYS A 25 2.57 -7.94 -0.35
N GLN A 26 2.17 -9.21 -0.33
CA GLN A 26 1.34 -9.82 -1.38
C GLN A 26 0.00 -9.08 -1.52
N SER A 27 -0.70 -8.78 -0.40
CA SER A 27 -1.96 -8.04 -0.45
C SER A 27 -1.80 -6.61 -1.01
N LYS A 28 -0.71 -5.92 -0.65
CA LYS A 28 -0.44 -4.57 -1.18
C LYS A 28 -0.06 -4.59 -2.65
N LEU A 29 0.68 -5.60 -3.11
CA LEU A 29 0.92 -5.82 -4.53
C LEU A 29 -0.37 -6.13 -5.29
N ALA A 30 -1.26 -6.96 -4.71
CA ALA A 30 -2.55 -7.27 -5.29
C ALA A 30 -3.41 -6.00 -5.48
N ASN A 31 -3.43 -5.07 -4.51
CA ASN A 31 -4.10 -3.79 -4.68
C ASN A 31 -3.55 -2.98 -5.86
N ILE A 32 -2.22 -2.91 -6.02
CA ILE A 32 -1.60 -2.19 -7.15
C ILE A 32 -2.00 -2.82 -8.49
N LEU A 33 -1.92 -4.14 -8.59
CA LEU A 33 -2.28 -4.87 -9.81
C LEU A 33 -3.78 -4.74 -10.13
N PHE A 34 -4.63 -4.81 -9.10
CA PHE A 34 -6.06 -4.57 -9.20
C PHE A 34 -6.36 -3.18 -9.74
N THR A 35 -5.78 -2.12 -9.14
CA THR A 35 -5.99 -0.75 -9.61
C THR A 35 -5.53 -0.58 -11.06
N ARG A 36 -4.38 -1.15 -11.45
CA ARG A 36 -3.92 -1.11 -12.84
C ARG A 36 -4.88 -1.80 -13.81
N SER A 37 -5.44 -2.95 -13.42
CA SER A 37 -6.44 -3.64 -14.23
C SER A 37 -7.74 -2.84 -14.31
N LEU A 38 -8.17 -2.25 -13.19
CA LEU A 38 -9.38 -1.43 -13.10
C LEU A 38 -9.26 -0.18 -13.97
N ALA A 39 -8.13 0.54 -13.92
CA ALA A 39 -7.88 1.71 -14.75
C ALA A 39 -8.02 1.38 -16.25
N LYS A 40 -7.46 0.25 -16.70
CA LYS A 40 -7.65 -0.23 -18.08
C LYS A 40 -9.11 -0.51 -18.44
N GLN A 41 -9.87 -1.10 -17.53
CA GLN A 41 -11.29 -1.41 -17.76
C GLN A 41 -12.18 -0.16 -17.78
N LEU A 42 -11.79 0.91 -17.08
CA LEU A 42 -12.53 2.17 -16.99
C LEU A 42 -12.20 3.15 -18.12
N GLN A 43 -11.30 2.82 -19.05
CA GLN A 43 -10.97 3.69 -20.17
C GLN A 43 -12.22 4.08 -20.97
N GLY A 44 -12.38 5.39 -21.22
CA GLY A 44 -13.52 5.95 -21.94
C GLY A 44 -14.78 6.17 -21.08
N THR A 45 -14.80 5.76 -19.80
CA THR A 45 -15.95 5.98 -18.91
C THR A 45 -15.95 7.34 -18.22
N GLY A 46 -14.82 8.06 -18.24
CA GLY A 46 -14.61 9.28 -17.47
C GLY A 46 -14.25 9.04 -15.99
N VAL A 47 -14.05 7.79 -15.56
CA VAL A 47 -13.62 7.43 -14.20
C VAL A 47 -12.17 6.97 -14.20
N THR A 48 -11.35 7.54 -13.30
CA THR A 48 -9.93 7.18 -13.09
C THR A 48 -9.74 6.34 -11.82
N ALA A 49 -8.69 5.50 -11.78
CA ALA A 49 -8.34 4.71 -10.60
C ALA A 49 -6.83 4.81 -10.27
N TYR A 50 -6.49 5.06 -9.01
CA TYR A 50 -5.10 5.28 -8.57
C TYR A 50 -4.66 4.31 -7.47
N ALA A 51 -3.42 3.86 -7.55
CA ALA A 51 -2.70 3.24 -6.45
C ALA A 51 -1.61 4.21 -5.97
N LEU A 52 -1.49 4.38 -4.65
CA LEU A 52 -0.60 5.37 -4.06
C LEU A 52 0.10 4.83 -2.82
N HIS A 53 1.19 5.50 -2.43
CA HIS A 53 1.92 5.25 -1.20
C HIS A 53 1.95 6.53 -0.34
N PRO A 54 1.29 6.57 0.83
CA PRO A 54 1.18 7.79 1.64
C PRO A 54 2.50 8.18 2.32
N GLY A 55 3.51 7.31 2.25
CA GLY A 55 4.74 7.38 3.04
C GLY A 55 4.67 6.46 4.25
N VAL A 56 5.65 6.57 5.14
CA VAL A 56 5.61 5.90 6.45
C VAL A 56 4.76 6.76 7.38
N VAL A 57 3.56 6.30 7.71
CA VAL A 57 2.57 7.04 8.50
C VAL A 57 2.43 6.44 9.89
N GLN A 58 2.44 7.29 10.91
CA GLN A 58 2.23 6.93 12.31
C GLN A 58 0.80 6.47 12.55
N THR A 59 0.59 5.18 12.33
CA THR A 59 -0.68 4.49 12.58
C THR A 59 -0.43 3.30 13.50
N GLU A 60 -1.52 2.67 13.90
CA GLU A 60 -1.49 1.46 14.71
C GLU A 60 -1.02 0.19 13.96
N LEU A 61 -0.52 0.31 12.73
CA LEU A 61 -0.02 -0.82 11.94
C LEU A 61 1.17 -1.52 12.61
N SER A 62 1.95 -0.80 13.43
CA SER A 62 3.11 -1.32 14.13
C SER A 62 2.80 -2.01 15.46
N ARG A 63 1.54 -2.08 15.89
CA ARG A 63 1.15 -2.54 17.25
C ARG A 63 1.57 -3.98 17.57
N HIS A 64 1.65 -4.84 16.54
CA HIS A 64 2.01 -6.27 16.67
C HIS A 64 3.47 -6.57 16.30
N LEU A 65 4.32 -5.54 16.12
CA LEU A 65 5.74 -5.75 15.88
C LEU A 65 6.43 -6.36 17.12
N SER A 66 7.51 -7.09 16.89
CA SER A 66 8.37 -7.60 17.96
C SER A 66 9.04 -6.45 18.73
N ILE A 67 9.49 -6.70 19.97
CA ILE A 67 10.11 -5.67 20.83
C ILE A 67 11.28 -4.94 20.13
N PRO A 68 12.22 -5.64 19.45
CA PRO A 68 13.29 -4.95 18.71
C PRO A 68 12.77 -4.04 17.60
N LEU A 69 11.74 -4.48 16.87
CA LEU A 69 11.12 -3.68 15.80
C LEU A 69 10.32 -2.50 16.34
N LYS A 70 9.69 -2.63 17.53
CA LYS A 70 9.03 -1.52 18.22
C LYS A 70 10.04 -0.46 18.66
N PHE A 71 11.21 -0.86 19.13
CA PHE A 71 12.30 0.08 19.46
C PHE A 71 12.80 0.80 18.22
N ALA A 72 13.06 0.07 17.13
CA ALA A 72 13.44 0.67 15.84
C ALA A 72 12.37 1.63 15.31
N TRP A 73 11.08 1.26 15.43
CA TRP A 73 9.96 2.14 15.10
C TRP A 73 10.00 3.43 15.93
N MET A 74 10.18 3.33 17.25
CA MET A 74 10.25 4.48 18.15
C MET A 74 11.37 5.45 17.78
N VAL A 75 12.58 4.94 17.48
CA VAL A 75 13.72 5.75 17.03
C VAL A 75 13.46 6.38 15.67
N GLY A 76 12.77 5.68 14.78
CA GLY A 76 12.44 6.17 13.43
C GLY A 76 11.28 7.16 13.37
N ARG A 77 10.40 7.22 14.40
CA ARG A 77 9.19 8.07 14.41
C ARG A 77 9.42 9.54 14.01
N PRO A 78 10.49 10.23 14.44
CA PRO A 78 10.75 11.62 14.02
C PRO A 78 10.87 11.81 12.50
N PHE A 79 11.20 10.75 11.76
CA PHE A 79 11.35 10.76 10.29
C PHE A 79 10.10 10.22 9.56
N THR A 80 8.96 10.11 10.26
CA THR A 80 7.70 9.57 9.72
C THR A 80 6.60 10.62 9.73
N LYS A 81 5.58 10.44 8.89
CA LYS A 81 4.44 11.35 8.76
C LYS A 81 3.38 11.07 9.83
N ASN A 82 2.68 12.10 10.29
CA ASN A 82 1.42 11.91 11.02
C ASN A 82 0.25 11.58 10.06
N SER A 83 -0.91 11.21 10.60
CA SER A 83 -2.07 10.84 9.78
C SER A 83 -2.57 11.95 8.85
N VAL A 84 -2.50 13.22 9.27
CA VAL A 84 -2.90 14.37 8.45
C VAL A 84 -1.99 14.52 7.25
N GLN A 85 -0.68 14.46 7.46
CA GLN A 85 0.33 14.48 6.38
C GLN A 85 0.23 13.25 5.47
N GLY A 86 -0.09 12.08 6.03
CA GLY A 86 -0.29 10.84 5.27
C GLY A 86 -1.51 10.89 4.35
N ALA A 87 -2.57 11.59 4.75
CA ALA A 87 -3.80 11.73 3.96
C ALA A 87 -3.63 12.59 2.70
N GLN A 88 -2.61 13.46 2.66
CA GLN A 88 -2.40 14.40 1.56
C GLN A 88 -2.31 13.71 0.20
N THR A 89 -1.62 12.57 0.11
CA THR A 89 -1.48 11.84 -1.16
C THR A 89 -2.81 11.28 -1.65
N SER A 90 -3.65 10.77 -0.74
CA SER A 90 -4.99 10.27 -1.09
C SER A 90 -5.91 11.41 -1.55
N ILE A 91 -5.87 12.55 -0.85
CA ILE A 91 -6.64 13.74 -1.24
C ILE A 91 -6.18 14.22 -2.61
N TYR A 92 -4.87 14.33 -2.84
CA TYR A 92 -4.30 14.73 -4.13
C TYR A 92 -4.80 13.82 -5.27
N CYS A 93 -4.68 12.50 -5.12
CA CYS A 93 -5.19 11.55 -6.12
C CYS A 93 -6.71 11.65 -6.36
N ALA A 94 -7.48 12.15 -5.39
CA ALA A 94 -8.92 12.25 -5.49
C ALA A 94 -9.41 13.55 -6.13
N VAL A 95 -8.66 14.66 -6.04
CA VAL A 95 -9.16 16.00 -6.41
C VAL A 95 -8.25 16.82 -7.33
N ALA A 96 -7.01 16.38 -7.59
CA ALA A 96 -6.08 17.15 -8.42
C ALA A 96 -6.50 17.13 -9.90
N PRO A 97 -6.87 18.28 -10.50
CA PRO A 97 -7.35 18.32 -11.89
C PRO A 97 -6.31 17.83 -12.90
N GLU A 98 -5.03 17.99 -12.60
CA GLU A 98 -3.93 17.53 -13.45
C GLU A 98 -3.87 16.00 -13.60
N LEU A 99 -4.50 15.26 -12.68
CA LEU A 99 -4.52 13.80 -12.73
C LEU A 99 -5.65 13.24 -13.60
N GLU A 100 -6.65 14.03 -14.01
CA GLU A 100 -7.82 13.52 -14.76
C GLU A 100 -7.47 12.70 -16.03
N LYS A 101 -6.28 12.89 -16.58
CA LYS A 101 -5.79 12.22 -17.79
C LYS A 101 -4.72 11.17 -17.53
N GLU A 102 -4.39 10.92 -16.27
CA GLU A 102 -3.29 10.07 -15.83
C GLU A 102 -3.85 8.91 -15.00
N SER A 103 -4.11 7.72 -15.59
CA SER A 103 -4.53 6.53 -14.80
C SER A 103 -4.25 5.20 -15.48
#